data_AF-A0A4D4LYM9-F1
#
_entry.id   AF-A0A4D4LYM9-F1
#
_cell.length_a   1.000
_cell.length_b   1.000
_cell.length_c   1.000
_cell.angle_alpha   90.00
_cell.angle_beta   90.00
_cell.angle_gamma   90.00
#
_symmetry.space_group_name_H-M   'P 1'
#
loop_
_entity.id
_entity.type
_entity.pdbx_description
1 polymer ?
#
loop_
_entity_poly.entity_id
_entity_poly.type
_entity_poly.pdbx_seq_one_letter_code
_entity_poly.pdbx_strand_id
1 'polypeptide(L)' 'MNSTGTSWLATAGSGDVLSGLAGSLLAAGLPALDAGSVAAYLHGLAGRYAADGAPMGAHDLAETIPEAWRDVRD' A
#
# COMPACT_ATOMS: atom_id res chain seq x y z
N MET A 1 5.19 14.40 0.83
CA MET A 1 5.15 13.64 2.10
C MET A 1 3.94 12.73 2.04
N ASN A 2 4.08 11.43 2.33
CA ASN A 2 2.96 10.50 2.44
C ASN A 2 2.53 10.41 3.91
N SER A 3 1.35 10.93 4.25
CA SER A 3 0.81 10.97 5.61
C SER A 3 -0.06 9.77 5.98
N THR A 4 -0.14 8.74 5.13
CA THR A 4 -1.04 7.59 5.34
C THR A 4 -0.46 6.52 6.26
N GLY A 5 0.85 6.53 6.52
CA GLY A 5 1.51 5.47 7.27
C GLY A 5 1.01 5.29 8.71
N THR A 6 0.85 4.03 9.12
CA THR A 6 0.56 3.62 10.51
C THR A 6 1.77 2.90 11.10
N SER A 7 1.89 2.85 12.43
CA SER A 7 2.95 2.07 13.10
C SER A 7 2.92 0.58 12.75
N TRP A 8 1.76 0.10 12.28
CA TRP A 8 1.53 -1.28 11.89
C TRP A 8 2.17 -1.65 10.53
N LEU A 9 2.60 -0.66 9.73
CA LEU A 9 3.40 -0.92 8.52
C LEU A 9 4.83 -1.34 8.81
N ALA A 10 5.28 -1.27 10.07
CA ALA A 10 6.59 -1.76 10.50
C ALA A 10 6.66 -3.30 10.64
N THR A 11 5.69 -4.03 10.07
CA THR A 11 5.69 -5.50 10.04
C THR A 11 6.63 -6.03 8.95
N ALA A 12 7.33 -7.14 9.24
CA ALA A 12 8.15 -7.84 8.25
C ALA A 12 7.33 -8.18 6.99
N GLY A 13 7.87 -7.88 5.81
CA GLY A 13 7.22 -8.12 4.51
C GLY A 13 6.35 -6.97 3.98
N SER A 14 6.08 -5.91 4.74
CA SER A 14 5.35 -4.74 4.21
C SER A 14 6.10 -4.06 3.06
N GLY A 15 7.44 -4.01 3.12
CA GLY A 15 8.29 -3.51 2.04
C GLY A 15 8.16 -4.31 0.74
N ASP A 16 7.92 -5.62 0.81
CA ASP A 16 7.69 -6.45 -0.36
C ASP A 16 6.35 -6.12 -1.02
N VAL A 17 5.31 -5.84 -0.22
CA VAL A 17 4.01 -5.37 -0.74
C VAL A 17 4.15 -4.01 -1.42
N LEU A 18 4.86 -3.06 -0.80
CA LEU A 18 5.09 -1.73 -1.37
C LEU A 18 5.86 -1.81 -2.69
N SER A 19 6.94 -2.58 -2.73
CA SER A 19 7.77 -2.73 -3.94
C SER A 19 7.04 -3.48 -5.05
N GLY A 20 6.22 -4.49 -4.72
CA GLY A 20 5.33 -5.15 -5.67
C GLY A 20 4.30 -4.20 -6.29
N LEU A 21 3.67 -3.34 -5.47
CA LEU A 21 2.77 -2.29 -5.94
C LEU A 21 3.49 -1.34 -6.91
N ALA A 22 4.63 -0.79 -6.51
CA ALA A 22 5.41 0.11 -7.36
C ALA A 22 5.84 -0.57 -8.68
N GLY A 23 6.30 -1.82 -8.62
CA GLY A 23 6.67 -2.62 -9.78
C GLY A 23 5.49 -2.87 -10.73
N SER A 24 4.31 -3.16 -10.19
CA SER A 24 3.10 -3.39 -10.99
C SER A 24 2.65 -2.11 -11.72
N LEU A 25 2.74 -0.95 -11.06
CA LEU A 25 2.39 0.34 -11.64
C LEU A 25 3.41 0.78 -12.71
N LEU A 26 4.70 0.55 -12.46
CA LEU A 26 5.75 0.73 -13.47
C LEU A 26 5.49 -0.15 -14.70
N ALA A 27 5.16 -1.43 -14.49
CA ALA A 27 4.84 -2.36 -15.57
C ALA A 27 3.56 -1.95 -16.33
N ALA A 28 2.61 -1.28 -15.65
CA ALA A 28 1.43 -0.69 -16.27
C ALA A 28 1.71 0.63 -17.02
N GLY A 29 2.95 1.13 -17.00
CA GLY A 29 3.39 2.29 -17.76
C GLY A 29 3.38 3.62 -17.01
N LEU A 30 3.20 3.63 -15.68
CA LEU A 30 3.33 4.86 -14.91
C LEU A 30 4.79 5.33 -14.87
N PRO A 31 5.05 6.65 -14.95
CA PRO A 31 6.36 7.21 -14.64
C PRO A 31 6.82 6.81 -13.23
N ALA A 32 8.11 6.62 -13.03
CA ALA A 32 8.63 6.10 -11.76
C ALA A 32 8.24 6.93 -10.53
N LEU A 33 8.19 8.26 -10.67
CA LEU A 33 7.75 9.14 -9.59
C LEU A 33 6.27 8.93 -9.24
N ASP A 34 5.42 8.79 -10.25
CA ASP A 34 3.98 8.58 -10.07
C ASP A 34 3.71 7.18 -9.51
N ALA A 35 4.37 6.15 -10.07
CA ALA A 35 4.27 4.78 -9.60
C ALA A 35 4.67 4.66 -8.13
N GLY A 36 5.80 5.27 -7.73
CA GLY A 36 6.24 5.29 -6.33
C GLY A 36 5.27 6.05 -5.42
N SER A 37 4.76 7.19 -5.89
CA SER A 37 3.83 8.02 -5.11
C SER A 37 2.48 7.32 -4.88
N VAL A 38 1.91 6.73 -5.94
CA VAL A 38 0.65 5.98 -5.90
C VAL A 38 0.81 4.70 -5.07
N ALA A 39 1.91 3.95 -5.27
CA ALA A 39 2.20 2.75 -4.49
C ALA A 39 2.29 3.07 -2.98
N ALA A 40 3.04 4.12 -2.61
CA ALA A 40 3.19 4.52 -1.22
C ALA A 40 1.84 4.92 -0.61
N TYR A 41 1.03 5.68 -1.34
CA TYR A 41 -0.29 6.11 -0.87
C TYR A 41 -1.25 4.94 -0.66
N LEU A 42 -1.40 4.05 -1.65
CA LEU A 42 -2.25 2.86 -1.56
C LEU A 42 -1.79 1.90 -0.47
N HIS A 43 -0.47 1.71 -0.33
CA HIS A 43 0.12 0.88 0.71
C HIS A 43 -0.22 1.39 2.11
N GLY A 44 -0.15 2.70 2.34
CA GLY A 44 -0.50 3.27 3.64
C GLY A 44 -2.01 3.29 3.89
N LEU A 45 -2.83 3.53 2.87
CA LEU A 45 -4.29 3.44 2.97
C LEU A 45 -4.75 2.01 3.31
N ALA A 46 -4.24 1.01 2.59
CA ALA A 46 -4.51 -0.39 2.89
C ALA A 46 -4.01 -0.80 4.28
N GLY A 47 -2.89 -0.25 4.75
CA GLY A 47 -2.43 -0.49 6.12
C GLY A 47 -3.32 0.11 7.20
N ARG A 48 -4.16 1.10 6.88
CA ARG A 48 -5.19 1.60 7.81
C ARG A 48 -6.38 0.66 7.87
N TYR A 49 -6.80 0.16 6.71
CA TYR A 49 -7.90 -0.80 6.59
C TYR A 49 -7.55 -2.16 7.22
N ALA A 50 -6.36 -2.69 6.92
CA ALA A 50 -5.91 -3.99 7.42
C ALA A 50 -5.61 -3.99 8.93
N ALA A 51 -5.16 -2.86 9.49
CA ALA A 51 -4.85 -2.80 10.91
C ALA A 51 -6.10 -2.85 11.79
N ASP A 52 -7.21 -2.19 11.43
CA ASP A 52 -8.45 -2.13 12.23
C ASP A 52 -8.23 -2.05 13.77
N GLY A 53 -7.25 -1.24 14.20
CA GLY A 53 -6.90 -1.08 15.63
C GLY A 53 -6.01 -2.16 16.26
N ALA A 54 -5.57 -3.16 15.50
CA ALA A 54 -4.73 -4.28 15.90
C ALA A 54 -3.45 -4.41 15.02
N PRO A 55 -2.43 -5.19 15.47
CA PRO A 55 -1.30 -5.55 14.62
C PRO A 55 -1.74 -6.39 13.42
N MET A 56 -1.09 -6.16 12.28
CA MET A 56 -1.38 -6.85 11.01
C MET A 56 -0.11 -7.40 10.36
N GLY A 57 -0.26 -8.49 9.62
CA GLY A 57 0.76 -9.12 8.79
C GLY A 57 0.89 -8.47 7.40
N ALA A 58 1.98 -8.78 6.69
CA ALA A 58 2.13 -8.39 5.29
C ALA A 58 1.09 -9.05 4.36
N HIS A 59 0.57 -10.22 4.75
CA HIS A 59 -0.50 -10.88 4.01
C HIS A 59 -1.82 -10.11 4.10
N ASP A 60 -2.23 -9.75 5.32
CA ASP A 60 -3.44 -8.94 5.57
C ASP A 60 -3.37 -7.60 4.82
N LEU A 61 -2.18 -7.00 4.77
CA LEU A 61 -1.93 -5.79 3.98
C LEU A 61 -2.22 -5.99 2.49
N ALA A 62 -1.70 -7.07 1.93
CA ALA A 62 -1.83 -7.39 0.51
C ALA A 62 -3.29 -7.67 0.12
N GLU A 63 -4.04 -8.36 0.98
CA GLU A 63 -5.46 -8.65 0.76
C GLU A 63 -6.34 -7.38 0.74
N THR A 64 -5.87 -6.32 1.38
CA THR A 64 -6.62 -5.06 1.53
C THR A 64 -6.31 -4.03 0.43
N ILE A 65 -5.29 -4.26 -0.40
CA ILE A 65 -4.95 -3.38 -1.54
C ILE A 65 -6.13 -3.14 -2.50
N PRO A 66 -6.94 -4.14 -2.89
CA PRO A 66 -8.07 -3.92 -3.78
C PRO A 66 -9.15 -3.01 -3.20
N GLU A 67 -9.32 -3.01 -1.87
CA GLU A 67 -10.25 -2.09 -1.19
C GLU A 67 -9.71 -0.65 -1.23
N ALA A 68 -8.44 -0.45 -0.85
CA ALA A 68 -7.77 0.83 -0.99
C ALA A 68 -7.79 1.38 -2.42
N TRP A 69 -7.67 0.52 -3.42
CA TRP A 69 -7.75 0.93 -4.82
C TRP A 69 -9.14 1.42 -5.24
N ARG A 70 -10.22 0.78 -4.75
CA ARG A 70 -11.60 1.18 -5.06
C ARG A 70 -11.92 2.54 -4.45
N ASP A 71 -11.56 2.74 -3.19
CA ASP A 71 -11.79 3.99 -2.45
C ASP A 71 -11.15 5.22 -3.11
N VAL A 72 -10.01 5.05 -3.80
CA VAL A 72 -9.32 6.14 -4.50
C VAL A 72 -9.90 6.41 -5.90
N ARG A 73 -10.71 5.50 -6.43
CA ARG A 73 -11.36 5.65 -7.75
C ARG A 73 -12.74 6.31 -7.68
N ASP A 74 -13.37 6.28 -6.50
CA ASP A 74 -14.66 6.91 -6.22
C ASP A 74 -14.51 8.37 -5.77
#